data_AF-A0AAN8R7R5-F1
#
_entry.id   AF-A0AAN8R7R5-F1
#
_cell.length_a   1.000
_cell.length_b   1.000
_cell.length_c   1.000
_cell.angle_alpha   90.00
_cell.angle_beta   90.00
_cell.angle_gamma   90.00
#
_symmetry.space_group_name_H-M   'P 1'
#
loop_
_entity.id
_entity.type
_entity.pdbx_description
1 polymer ?
#
loop_
_entity_poly.entity_id
_entity_poly.type
_entity_poly.pdbx_seq_one_letter_code
_entity_poly.pdbx_strand_id
1 'polypeptide(L)'
;MFGWIDRICKSQRSIGRRLLTMMTRTQSHLKVGIMSQKQIYYSDKYDDEKFEYRHVMLPKDIAKRVPKTHLMSETEWRNLGVQQSQGWIHYMIHQPEPHILLFRRPLPAA
;
A
#
# COMPACT_ATOMS: atom_id res chain seq x y z
N MET A 1 5.26 -8.46 -10.22
CA MET A 1 4.57 -7.20 -9.87
C MET A 1 4.76 -6.78 -8.41
N PHE A 2 5.20 -7.68 -7.49
CA PHE A 2 5.45 -7.35 -6.07
C PHE A 2 6.80 -6.67 -5.77
N GLY A 3 7.80 -6.76 -6.67
CA GLY A 3 9.16 -6.26 -6.39
C GLY A 3 9.36 -4.74 -6.44
N TRP A 4 8.36 -3.95 -6.84
CA TRP A 4 8.44 -2.48 -6.81
C TRP A 4 8.12 -1.90 -5.42
N ILE A 5 7.15 -2.48 -4.71
CA ILE A 5 6.82 -2.09 -3.33
C ILE A 5 8.00 -2.39 -2.40
N ASP A 6 8.65 -3.54 -2.58
CA ASP A 6 9.93 -3.87 -1.92
C ASP A 6 11.05 -2.89 -2.30
N ARG A 7 11.05 -2.34 -3.52
CA ARG A 7 12.07 -1.42 -4.01
C ARG A 7 11.87 0.00 -3.49
N ILE A 8 10.63 0.47 -3.29
CA ILE A 8 10.35 1.71 -2.55
C ILE A 8 10.83 1.57 -1.10
N CYS A 9 10.54 0.44 -0.46
CA CYS A 9 10.99 0.17 0.91
C CYS A 9 12.53 0.13 0.99
N LYS A 10 13.21 -0.43 -0.02
CA LYS A 10 14.68 -0.46 -0.11
C LYS A 10 15.34 0.86 -0.51
N SER A 11 14.62 1.82 -1.09
CA SER A 11 15.17 3.12 -1.49
C SER A 11 15.46 4.06 -0.30
N GLN A 12 15.19 3.64 0.95
CA GLN A 12 15.59 4.34 2.17
C GLN A 12 16.64 3.61 3.03
N ARG A 13 17.25 2.51 2.57
CA ARG A 13 18.33 1.85 3.32
C ARG A 13 19.63 1.84 2.52
N SER A 14 20.41 2.89 2.73
CA SER A 14 21.86 2.80 2.57
C SER A 14 22.43 2.00 3.75
N ILE A 15 22.88 0.79 3.44
CA ILE A 15 24.01 0.07 4.04
C ILE A 15 23.87 -0.38 5.51
N GLY A 16 23.62 -1.68 5.67
CA GLY A 16 23.90 -2.47 6.88
C GLY A 16 23.69 -3.96 6.59
N ARG A 17 24.78 -4.73 6.47
CA ARG A 17 24.82 -6.14 6.05
C ARG A 17 24.24 -7.10 7.12
N ARG A 18 23.84 -8.30 6.64
CA ARG A 18 23.34 -9.52 7.34
C ARG A 18 21.84 -9.45 7.68
N LEU A 19 20.97 -10.39 7.32
CA LEU A 19 21.13 -11.82 7.09
C LEU A 19 20.06 -12.30 6.08
N LEU A 20 20.48 -13.07 5.08
CA LEU A 20 19.59 -13.75 4.13
C LEU A 20 19.41 -15.19 4.60
N THR A 21 18.35 -15.49 5.36
CA THR A 21 17.74 -16.83 5.55
C THR A 21 16.47 -16.56 6.37
N MET A 22 15.25 -16.90 5.95
CA MET A 22 14.79 -18.22 5.53
C MET A 22 13.64 -18.10 4.52
N MET A 23 13.80 -18.77 3.37
CA MET A 23 12.67 -19.34 2.65
C MET A 23 12.34 -20.69 3.32
N THR A 24 11.08 -20.89 3.71
CA THR A 24 10.23 -22.09 3.46
C THR A 24 9.11 -22.23 4.50
N ARG A 25 7.98 -22.78 4.05
CA ARG A 25 6.69 -23.12 4.73
C ARG A 25 5.75 -21.93 4.99
N THR A 26 4.54 -21.85 4.43
CA THR A 26 3.63 -22.92 3.99
C THR A 26 2.71 -22.40 2.88
N GLN A 27 2.55 -23.20 1.84
CA GLN A 27 1.64 -22.95 0.72
C GLN A 27 0.20 -23.24 1.14
N SER A 28 -0.72 -22.28 0.96
CA SER A 28 -2.13 -22.60 0.87
C SER A 28 -2.88 -21.61 -0.01
N HIS A 29 -3.45 -22.17 -1.08
CA HIS A 29 -4.53 -21.64 -1.92
C HIS A 29 -4.19 -20.53 -2.92
N LEU A 30 -3.91 -20.98 -4.15
CA LEU A 30 -4.44 -20.32 -5.33
C LEU A 30 -5.97 -20.18 -5.18
N LYS A 31 -6.46 -18.99 -4.87
CA LYS A 31 -7.74 -18.52 -5.41
C LYS A 31 -7.41 -17.48 -6.45
N VAL A 32 -7.19 -17.92 -7.69
CA VAL A 32 -7.51 -17.10 -8.86
C VAL A 32 -9.04 -17.06 -8.95
N GLY A 33 -9.66 -16.44 -7.94
CA GLY A 33 -11.05 -16.07 -7.99
C GLY A 33 -11.15 -14.89 -8.94
N ILE A 34 -12.13 -14.91 -9.82
CA ILE A 34 -12.56 -13.73 -10.56
C ILE A 34 -12.80 -12.64 -9.52
N MET A 35 -11.81 -11.76 -9.30
CA MET A 35 -12.03 -10.61 -8.45
C MET A 35 -13.04 -9.79 -9.21
N SER A 36 -14.29 -9.78 -8.72
CA SER A 36 -15.28 -8.80 -9.12
C SER A 36 -14.56 -7.47 -9.26
N GLN A 37 -14.53 -6.90 -10.47
CA GLN A 37 -13.79 -5.70 -10.84
C GLN A 37 -14.17 -4.45 -10.01
N LYS A 38 -15.00 -4.62 -8.98
CA LYS A 38 -15.59 -3.59 -8.14
C LYS A 38 -15.04 -3.59 -6.72
N GLN A 39 -14.22 -4.56 -6.32
CA GLN A 39 -13.69 -4.62 -4.94
C GLN A 39 -12.34 -3.91 -4.84
N ILE A 40 -12.24 -3.01 -3.85
CA ILE A 40 -10.98 -2.37 -3.45
C ILE A 40 -10.16 -3.39 -2.65
N TYR A 41 -8.89 -3.55 -3.02
CA TYR A 41 -7.97 -4.46 -2.35
C TYR A 41 -7.12 -3.71 -1.33
N TYR A 42 -6.95 -4.30 -0.14
CA TYR A 42 -6.13 -3.77 0.95
C TYR A 42 -5.01 -4.75 1.24
N SER A 43 -3.77 -4.26 1.25
CA SER A 43 -2.62 -5.10 1.62
C SER A 43 -2.47 -5.28 3.13
N ASP A 44 -1.63 -6.25 3.48
CA ASP A 44 -1.12 -6.39 4.84
C ASP A 44 -0.34 -5.14 5.26
N LYS A 45 -0.37 -4.87 6.56
CA LYS A 45 0.38 -3.76 7.14
C LYS A 45 1.83 -4.15 7.32
N TYR A 46 2.71 -3.18 7.17
CA TYR A 46 4.13 -3.30 7.50
C TYR A 46 4.60 -2.01 8.15
N ASP A 47 5.47 -2.11 9.13
CA ASP A 47 5.92 -0.97 9.95
C ASP A 47 7.44 -0.78 9.91
N ASP A 48 7.85 0.46 10.19
CA ASP A 48 9.21 0.81 10.58
C ASP A 48 9.21 1.37 12.01
N GLU A 49 10.31 1.99 12.45
CA GLU A 49 10.45 2.53 13.80
C GLU A 49 9.50 3.72 14.11
N LYS A 50 8.89 4.35 13.09
CA LYS A 50 8.12 5.60 13.22
C LYS A 50 6.71 5.50 12.66
N PHE A 51 6.49 4.68 11.63
CA PHE A 51 5.25 4.62 10.87
C PHE A 51 4.84 3.19 10.54
N GLU A 52 3.53 3.00 10.49
CA GLU A 52 2.87 1.84 9.90
C GLU A 52 2.43 2.20 8.47
N TYR A 53 2.59 1.28 7.53
CA TYR A 53 2.32 1.47 6.12
C TYR A 53 1.35 0.41 5.59
N ARG A 54 0.64 0.78 4.54
CA ARG A 54 -0.23 -0.10 3.76
C ARG A 54 -0.43 0.50 2.38
N HIS A 55 -0.56 -0.34 1.38
CA HIS A 55 -1.06 0.07 0.06
C HIS A 55 -2.48 -0.43 -0.19
N VAL A 56 -3.26 0.37 -0.91
CA VAL A 56 -4.62 0.05 -1.35
C VAL A 56 -4.64 0.06 -2.87
N MET A 57 -5.14 -1.02 -3.47
CA MET A 57 -5.30 -1.10 -4.91
C MET A 57 -6.77 -0.85 -5.27
N LEU A 58 -6.98 0.20 -6.07
CA LEU A 58 -8.28 0.57 -6.57
C LEU A 58 -8.62 -0.20 -7.85
N PRO A 59 -9.90 -0.55 -8.05
CA PRO A 59 -10.34 -1.02 -9.35
C PRO A 59 -10.20 0.08 -10.41
N LYS A 60 -10.02 -0.33 -11.67
CA LYS A 60 -9.73 0.57 -12.80
C LYS A 60 -10.74 1.70 -12.95
N ASP A 61 -12.01 1.47 -12.62
CA ASP A 61 -13.07 2.47 -12.76
C ASP A 61 -12.99 3.58 -11.71
N ILE A 62 -12.53 3.25 -10.49
CA ILE A 62 -12.32 4.23 -9.42
C ILE A 62 -10.97 4.93 -9.61
N ALA A 63 -9.95 4.21 -10.06
CA ALA A 63 -8.61 4.75 -10.29
C ALA A 63 -8.59 5.94 -11.28
N LYS A 64 -9.53 5.99 -12.23
CA LYS A 64 -9.71 7.14 -13.16
C LYS A 64 -10.05 8.45 -12.45
N ARG A 65 -10.63 8.39 -11.25
CA ARG A 65 -11.04 9.55 -10.45
C ARG A 65 -9.94 10.05 -9.51
N VAL A 66 -8.83 9.31 -9.41
CA VAL A 66 -7.71 9.70 -8.55
C VAL A 66 -7.00 10.91 -9.14
N PRO A 67 -6.84 12.01 -8.39
CA PRO A 67 -6.09 13.17 -8.84
C PRO A 67 -4.60 12.82 -9.00
N LYS A 68 -4.00 13.25 -10.11
CA LYS A 68 -2.56 13.09 -10.38
C LYS A 68 -1.71 14.27 -9.94
N THR A 69 -2.37 15.38 -9.56
CA THR A 69 -1.73 16.67 -9.30
C THR A 69 -1.36 16.87 -7.83
N HIS A 70 -2.05 16.18 -6.91
CA HIS A 70 -1.89 16.40 -5.47
C HIS A 70 -2.18 15.13 -4.66
N LEU A 71 -1.70 15.11 -3.42
CA LEU A 71 -1.99 14.06 -2.45
C LEU A 71 -3.40 14.25 -1.89
N MET A 72 -4.19 13.19 -1.91
CA MET A 72 -5.55 13.19 -1.34
C MET A 72 -5.56 13.32 0.19
N SER A 73 -6.42 14.20 0.68
CA SER A 73 -6.85 14.31 2.07
C SER A 73 -7.73 13.11 2.50
N GLU A 74 -7.95 12.97 3.81
CA GLU A 74 -8.83 11.93 4.37
C GLU A 74 -10.21 11.89 3.71
N THR A 75 -10.84 13.05 3.56
CA THR A 75 -12.15 13.17 2.94
C THR A 75 -12.13 12.71 1.47
N GLU A 76 -11.10 13.07 0.71
CA GLU A 76 -11.01 12.75 -0.72
C GLU A 76 -10.88 11.26 -0.98
N TRP A 77 -9.97 10.56 -0.28
CA TRP A 77 -9.85 9.11 -0.48
C TRP A 77 -11.04 8.34 0.10
N ARG A 78 -11.70 8.84 1.15
CA ARG A 78 -12.97 8.27 1.65
C ARG A 78 -14.09 8.40 0.62
N ASN A 79 -14.17 9.53 -0.09
CA ASN A 79 -15.14 9.75 -1.17
C ASN A 79 -14.93 8.81 -2.38
N LEU A 80 -13.72 8.28 -2.57
CA LEU A 80 -13.45 7.24 -3.56
C LEU A 80 -13.92 5.83 -3.11
N GLY A 81 -14.40 5.70 -1.87
CA GLY A 81 -14.84 4.43 -1.29
C GLY A 81 -13.76 3.67 -0.53
N VAL A 82 -12.56 4.24 -0.35
CA VAL A 82 -11.53 3.64 0.50
C VAL A 82 -11.96 3.73 1.96
N GLN A 83 -11.96 2.59 2.65
CA GLN A 83 -12.39 2.47 4.04
C GLN A 83 -11.24 1.91 4.88
N GLN A 84 -10.79 2.71 5.84
CA GLN A 84 -9.79 2.32 6.84
C GLN A 84 -10.01 3.11 8.14
N SER A 85 -9.30 2.70 9.19
CA SER A 85 -9.29 3.38 10.48
C SER A 85 -8.82 4.84 10.35
N GLN A 86 -9.00 5.64 11.40
CA GLN A 86 -8.50 7.02 11.42
C GLN A 86 -6.95 7.07 11.43
N GLY A 87 -6.39 8.17 10.92
CA GLY A 87 -4.96 8.49 11.03
C GLY A 87 -4.09 8.04 9.85
N TRP A 88 -4.68 7.41 8.83
CA TRP A 88 -3.96 7.07 7.60
C TRP A 88 -3.80 8.28 6.69
N ILE A 89 -2.57 8.53 6.26
CA ILE A 89 -2.17 9.65 5.41
C ILE A 89 -1.68 9.10 4.08
N HIS A 90 -2.28 9.57 2.97
CA HIS A 90 -1.79 9.29 1.63
C HIS A 90 -0.52 10.12 1.39
N TYR A 91 0.65 9.46 1.36
CA TYR A 91 1.93 10.17 1.48
C TYR A 91 2.73 10.27 0.17
N MET A 92 2.36 9.50 -0.85
CA MET A 92 3.08 9.49 -2.12
C MET A 92 2.16 9.08 -3.27
N ILE A 93 2.25 9.79 -4.40
CA ILE A 93 1.60 9.42 -5.65
C ILE A 93 2.53 8.50 -6.44
N HIS A 94 2.07 7.30 -6.77
CA HIS A 94 2.77 6.41 -7.67
C HIS A 94 2.40 6.70 -9.13
N GLN A 95 3.25 7.41 -9.86
CA GLN A 95 2.96 7.83 -11.24
C GLN A 95 2.79 6.65 -12.22
N PRO A 96 3.67 5.62 -12.24
CA PRO A 96 3.47 4.45 -13.10
C PRO A 96 2.18 3.67 -12.84
N GLU A 97 1.75 3.51 -11.59
CA GLU A 97 0.54 2.74 -11.24
C GLU A 97 -0.39 3.57 -10.31
N PRO A 98 -1.16 4.53 -10.87
CA PRO A 98 -1.99 5.46 -10.08
C PRO A 98 -3.18 4.79 -9.38
N HIS A 99 -3.45 3.53 -9.71
CA HIS A 99 -4.45 2.71 -9.03
C HIS A 99 -3.93 2.15 -7.69
N ILE A 100 -2.64 2.32 -7.38
CA ILE A 100 -2.05 1.94 -6.10
C ILE A 100 -1.89 3.20 -5.25
N LEU A 101 -2.66 3.27 -4.16
CA LEU A 101 -2.56 4.34 -3.18
C LEU A 101 -1.66 3.91 -2.02
N LEU A 102 -0.72 4.77 -1.64
CA LEU A 102 0.26 4.51 -0.58
C LEU A 102 -0.10 5.30 0.68
N PHE A 103 -0.39 4.57 1.76
CA PHE A 103 -0.76 5.15 3.05
C PHE A 103 0.30 4.89 4.11
N ARG A 104 0.46 5.85 5.02
CA ARG A 104 1.23 5.71 6.26
C ARG A 104 0.45 6.26 7.45
N ARG A 105 0.72 5.75 8.64
CA ARG A 105 0.14 6.22 9.90
C ARG A 105 1.23 6.25 10.97
N PRO A 106 1.38 7.32 11.77
CA PRO A 106 2.34 7.34 12.87
C PRO A 106 2.05 6.22 13.87
N LEU A 107 3.10 5.55 14.35
CA LEU A 107 2.96 4.63 15.47
C LEU A 107 2.71 5.42 16.77
N PRO A 108 1.94 4.87 17.72
CA PRO A 108 1.84 5.47 19.05
C PRO A 108 3.25 5.58 19.63
N ALA A 109 3.58 6.76 20.18
CA ALA A 109 4.81 6.91 20.93
C ALA A 109 4.80 5.90 22.09
N ALA A 110 5.85 5.07 22.15
CA ALA A 110 6.03 4.10 23.22
C ALA A 110 6.30 4.80 24.56
#